data_AF-A0A8K1C801-F1
#
_entry.id   AF-A0A8K1C801-F1
#
_cell.length_a   1.000
_cell.length_b   1.000
_cell.length_c   1.000
_cell.angle_alpha   90.00
_cell.angle_beta   90.00
_cell.angle_gamma   90.00
#
_symmetry.space_group_name_H-M   'P 1'
#
loop_
_entity.id
_entity.type
_entity.pdbx_description
1 polymer ?
#
loop_
_entity_poly.entity_id
_entity_poly.type
_entity_poly.pdbx_seq_one_letter_code
_entity_poly.pdbx_strand_id
1 'polypeptide(L)'
;MRPSRKILRAICVLTLAGGGALLGIGLHVSLTAHLQASAAALASIGAFVVLFSVLGFVGAGREKSAMLMLYFFLNFFLITCLFISSYSAIAFQDSLESWLKIHWKHPVLDYLRTKPCCENYDEAVSYLESKFLILGALGFVCLLLVLAAMYCVIRIVTVPIVMKNLLTVINFIFIVLGTGIFGYGCAVKSKDELTSGQEWIAIMFIVVGTLIFALSVIGIIASRSKSRTMLLIYIVGIGACFVALLVCAGAAFSFSDKLADNYNASQHRDVMACDIGLSGCTNCTDVPSEMVPCLGVTMDNDGIVHSCNATTAKCQQGWTLLNSPEDQGKTTNDIAECGKCPEWSQEDVHAYLKSGLQLLGLSAAVVCFFIIVGCAAAFILRKSLAGYQTDSI
;
A
#
# COMPACT_ATOMS: atom_id res chain seq x y z
N MET A 1 -37.99 -1.13 -9.76
CA MET A 1 -37.06 -0.01 -9.48
C MET A 1 -37.20 0.58 -8.07
N ARG A 2 -38.42 0.82 -7.54
CA ARG A 2 -38.62 1.32 -6.16
C ARG A 2 -37.96 0.51 -5.02
N PRO A 3 -37.95 -0.85 -5.00
CA PRO A 3 -37.33 -1.59 -3.90
C PRO A 3 -35.80 -1.46 -3.86
N SER A 4 -35.13 -1.49 -5.02
CA SER A 4 -33.67 -1.34 -5.11
C SER A 4 -33.16 -0.02 -4.53
N ARG A 5 -33.93 1.06 -4.67
CA ARG A 5 -33.58 2.37 -4.08
C ARG A 5 -33.69 2.37 -2.55
N LYS A 6 -34.69 1.69 -1.99
CA LYS A 6 -34.83 1.54 -0.53
C LYS A 6 -33.68 0.71 0.03
N ILE A 7 -33.34 -0.40 -0.63
CA ILE A 7 -32.19 -1.25 -0.28
C ILE A 7 -30.88 -0.45 -0.35
N LEU A 8 -30.67 0.31 -1.44
CA LEU A 8 -29.48 1.15 -1.58
C LEU A 8 -29.35 2.17 -0.44
N ARG A 9 -30.45 2.83 -0.04
CA ARG A 9 -30.42 3.75 1.12
C ARG A 9 -30.05 3.06 2.42
N ALA A 10 -30.61 1.86 2.66
CA ALA A 10 -30.26 1.07 3.86
C ALA A 10 -28.78 0.67 3.85
N ILE A 11 -28.25 0.22 2.72
CA ILE A 11 -26.81 -0.10 2.57
C ILE A 11 -25.97 1.16 2.79
N CYS A 12 -26.36 2.33 2.23
CA CYS A 12 -25.63 3.58 2.45
C CYS A 12 -25.59 4.01 3.93
N VAL A 13 -26.64 3.72 4.71
CA VAL A 13 -26.63 3.99 6.17
C VAL A 13 -25.65 3.05 6.88
N LEU A 14 -25.63 1.77 6.49
CA LEU A 14 -24.67 0.79 7.03
C LEU A 14 -23.23 1.14 6.65
N THR A 15 -22.96 1.54 5.41
CA THR A 15 -21.62 1.99 4.99
C THR A 15 -21.23 3.29 5.67
N LEU A 16 -22.17 4.18 5.97
CA LEU A 16 -21.90 5.40 6.74
C LEU A 16 -21.49 5.06 8.17
N ALA A 17 -22.18 4.13 8.83
CA ALA A 17 -21.80 3.67 10.17
C ALA A 17 -20.43 2.97 10.15
N GLY A 18 -20.18 2.09 9.18
CA GLY A 18 -18.89 1.41 9.01
C GLY A 18 -17.75 2.39 8.70
N GLY A 19 -17.98 3.35 7.82
CA GLY A 19 -17.03 4.43 7.51
C GLY A 19 -16.74 5.33 8.71
N GLY A 20 -17.76 5.64 9.51
CA GLY A 20 -17.61 6.37 10.76
C GLY A 20 -16.79 5.62 11.79
N ALA A 21 -17.00 4.30 11.92
CA ALA A 21 -16.18 3.44 12.78
C ALA A 21 -14.72 3.37 12.29
N LEU A 22 -14.49 3.19 10.97
CA LEU A 22 -13.15 3.22 10.37
C LEU A 22 -12.44 4.56 10.63
N LEU A 23 -13.14 5.68 10.43
CA LEU A 23 -12.62 7.01 10.69
C LEU A 23 -12.27 7.20 12.19
N GLY A 24 -13.16 6.79 13.09
CA GLY A 24 -12.95 6.92 14.53
C GLY A 24 -11.77 6.09 15.03
N ILE A 25 -11.66 4.83 14.60
CA ILE A 25 -10.54 3.96 14.95
C ILE A 25 -9.25 4.47 14.31
N GLY A 26 -9.27 4.84 13.03
CA GLY A 26 -8.10 5.37 12.32
C GLY A 26 -7.57 6.65 12.96
N LEU A 27 -8.45 7.59 13.33
CA LEU A 27 -8.07 8.80 14.07
C LEU A 27 -7.53 8.47 15.45
N HIS A 28 -8.15 7.54 16.17
CA HIS A 28 -7.64 7.11 17.47
C HIS A 28 -6.22 6.57 17.32
N VAL A 29 -5.98 5.60 16.44
CA VAL A 29 -4.63 5.04 16.20
C VAL A 29 -3.63 6.12 15.76
N SER A 30 -4.05 7.04 14.87
CA SER A 30 -3.20 8.14 14.39
C SER A 30 -2.77 9.09 15.50
N LEU A 31 -3.69 9.43 16.40
CA LEU A 31 -3.43 10.30 17.54
C LEU A 31 -2.63 9.60 18.64
N THR A 32 -2.87 8.29 18.87
CA THR A 32 -2.22 7.56 19.97
C THR A 32 -0.81 7.10 19.65
N ALA A 33 -0.53 6.73 18.41
CA ALA A 33 0.75 6.12 18.02
C ALA A 33 1.63 7.05 17.17
N HIS A 34 1.16 8.26 16.83
CA HIS A 34 1.84 9.19 15.92
C HIS A 34 2.36 8.53 14.62
N LEU A 35 1.74 7.41 14.21
CA LEU A 35 1.94 6.74 12.93
C LEU A 35 1.31 7.60 11.82
N GLN A 36 1.93 8.74 11.52
CA GLN A 36 1.29 9.83 10.78
C GLN A 36 0.85 9.41 9.39
N ALA A 37 1.60 8.54 8.70
CA ALA A 37 1.29 8.21 7.30
C ALA A 37 0.19 7.14 7.16
N SER A 38 0.36 5.98 7.81
CA SER A 38 -0.54 4.83 7.63
C SER A 38 -1.90 5.04 8.30
N ALA A 39 -1.91 5.55 9.54
CA ALA A 39 -3.15 5.78 10.27
C ALA A 39 -3.95 6.96 9.70
N ALA A 40 -3.28 8.02 9.21
CA ALA A 40 -3.98 9.11 8.51
C ALA A 40 -4.54 8.66 7.17
N ALA A 41 -3.85 7.77 6.44
CA ALA A 41 -4.38 7.18 5.22
C ALA A 41 -5.68 6.40 5.50
N LEU A 42 -5.71 5.56 6.53
CA LEU A 42 -6.90 4.82 6.95
C LEU A 42 -8.05 5.74 7.40
N ALA A 43 -7.75 6.77 8.19
CA ALA A 43 -8.72 7.79 8.59
C ALA A 43 -9.30 8.52 7.36
N SER A 44 -8.45 8.92 6.41
CA SER A 44 -8.88 9.59 5.19
C SER A 44 -9.81 8.71 4.34
N ILE A 45 -9.50 7.41 4.23
CA ILE A 45 -10.36 6.44 3.55
C ILE A 45 -11.71 6.35 4.26
N GLY A 46 -11.73 6.24 5.60
CA GLY A 46 -12.96 6.27 6.39
C GLY A 46 -13.81 7.52 6.12
N ALA A 47 -13.19 8.70 6.07
CA ALA A 47 -13.86 9.95 5.72
C ALA A 47 -14.45 9.93 4.30
N PHE A 48 -13.73 9.39 3.32
CA PHE A 48 -14.26 9.20 1.96
C PHE A 48 -15.43 8.22 1.92
N VAL A 49 -15.39 7.11 2.69
CA VAL A 49 -16.54 6.19 2.81
C VAL A 49 -17.77 6.93 3.31
N VAL A 50 -17.63 7.77 4.35
CA VAL A 50 -18.74 8.56 4.91
C VAL A 50 -19.27 9.56 3.86
N LEU A 51 -18.38 10.33 3.22
CA LEU A 51 -18.74 11.32 2.21
C LEU A 51 -19.50 10.66 1.04
N PHE A 52 -18.98 9.54 0.51
CA PHE A 52 -19.60 8.85 -0.61
C PHE A 52 -20.91 8.18 -0.18
N SER A 53 -21.02 7.69 1.05
CA SER A 53 -22.27 7.15 1.59
C SER A 53 -23.38 8.21 1.62
N VAL A 54 -23.06 9.44 2.03
CA VAL A 54 -24.00 10.58 1.98
C VAL A 54 -24.40 10.89 0.53
N LEU A 55 -23.42 10.92 -0.39
CA LEU A 55 -23.69 11.14 -1.82
C LEU A 55 -24.63 10.06 -2.40
N GLY A 56 -24.40 8.79 -2.07
CA GLY A 56 -25.23 7.66 -2.48
C GLY A 56 -26.64 7.74 -1.90
N PHE A 57 -26.77 8.10 -0.62
CA PHE A 57 -28.05 8.28 0.05
C PHE A 57 -28.88 9.40 -0.60
N VAL A 58 -28.28 10.58 -0.83
CA VAL A 58 -28.92 11.72 -1.49
C VAL A 58 -29.25 11.41 -2.96
N GLY A 59 -28.35 10.72 -3.67
CA GLY A 59 -28.55 10.29 -5.05
C GLY A 59 -29.72 9.31 -5.21
N ALA A 60 -29.86 8.37 -4.27
CA ALA A 60 -31.04 7.50 -4.18
C ALA A 60 -32.31 8.27 -3.76
N GLY A 61 -32.14 9.39 -3.07
CA GLY A 61 -33.14 10.39 -2.68
C GLY A 61 -33.84 11.09 -3.84
N ARG A 62 -33.05 11.79 -4.64
CA ARG A 62 -33.50 12.81 -5.60
C ARG A 62 -33.71 12.31 -7.04
N GLU A 63 -33.64 11.01 -7.26
CA GLU A 63 -33.79 10.35 -8.57
C GLU A 63 -32.84 10.83 -9.68
N LYS A 64 -31.77 11.56 -9.34
CA LYS A 64 -30.77 12.07 -10.31
C LYS A 64 -29.79 10.96 -10.71
N SER A 65 -29.93 10.44 -11.93
CA SER A 65 -29.05 9.39 -12.49
C SER A 65 -27.57 9.79 -12.53
N ALA A 66 -27.28 11.07 -12.81
CA ALA A 66 -25.91 11.60 -12.83
C ALA A 66 -25.19 11.48 -11.47
N MET A 67 -25.90 11.72 -10.36
CA MET A 67 -25.31 11.56 -9.01
C MET A 67 -25.04 10.10 -8.67
N LEU A 68 -25.93 9.19 -9.09
CA LEU A 68 -25.73 7.74 -8.92
C LEU A 68 -24.54 7.24 -9.74
N MET A 69 -24.34 7.77 -10.94
CA MET A 69 -23.16 7.48 -11.76
C MET A 69 -21.87 7.99 -11.13
N LEU A 70 -21.86 9.24 -10.65
CA LEU A 70 -20.70 9.78 -9.92
C LEU A 70 -20.39 8.95 -8.68
N TYR A 71 -21.41 8.61 -7.89
CA TYR A 71 -21.28 7.71 -6.73
C TYR A 71 -20.67 6.36 -7.14
N PHE A 72 -21.16 5.74 -8.20
CA PHE A 72 -20.61 4.46 -8.70
C PHE A 72 -19.12 4.57 -9.04
N PHE A 73 -18.69 5.62 -9.72
CA PHE A 73 -17.28 5.82 -10.09
C PHE A 73 -16.38 6.09 -8.88
N LEU A 74 -16.83 6.92 -7.95
CA LEU A 74 -16.09 7.19 -6.71
C LEU A 74 -15.95 5.93 -5.86
N ASN A 75 -17.00 5.10 -5.77
CA ASN A 75 -16.93 3.84 -5.03
C ASN A 75 -16.07 2.79 -5.72
N PHE A 76 -15.99 2.79 -7.05
CA PHE A 76 -15.09 1.91 -7.78
C PHE A 76 -13.62 2.16 -7.42
N PHE A 77 -13.22 3.43 -7.29
CA PHE A 77 -11.90 3.80 -6.78
C PHE A 77 -11.75 3.44 -5.29
N LEU A 78 -12.77 3.76 -4.49
CA LEU A 78 -12.77 3.49 -3.05
C LEU A 78 -12.60 2.00 -2.71
N ILE A 79 -13.19 1.08 -3.49
CA ILE A 79 -13.03 -0.37 -3.27
C ILE A 79 -11.57 -0.76 -3.33
N THR A 80 -10.80 -0.21 -4.27
CA THR A 80 -9.39 -0.52 -4.40
C THR A 80 -8.58 0.01 -3.23
N CYS A 81 -8.82 1.26 -2.83
CA CYS A 81 -8.19 1.82 -1.64
C CYS A 81 -8.54 1.00 -0.39
N LEU A 82 -9.83 0.66 -0.21
CA LEU A 82 -10.28 -0.17 0.90
C LEU A 82 -9.64 -1.56 0.88
N PHE A 83 -9.57 -2.21 -0.27
CA PHE A 83 -8.98 -3.54 -0.39
C PHE A 83 -7.49 -3.52 -0.03
N ILE A 84 -6.73 -2.61 -0.64
CA ILE A 84 -5.29 -2.47 -0.38
C ILE A 84 -5.06 -2.10 1.09
N SER A 85 -5.79 -1.12 1.63
CA SER A 85 -5.60 -0.68 3.01
C SER A 85 -6.07 -1.70 4.05
N SER A 86 -7.11 -2.48 3.76
CA SER A 86 -7.57 -3.55 4.67
C SER A 86 -6.59 -4.72 4.66
N TYR A 87 -6.09 -5.09 3.47
CA TYR A 87 -5.05 -6.10 3.36
C TYR A 87 -3.76 -5.64 4.03
N SER A 88 -3.32 -4.41 3.77
CA SER A 88 -2.11 -3.87 4.40
C SER A 88 -2.25 -3.80 5.90
N ALA A 89 -3.43 -3.46 6.45
CA ALA A 89 -3.65 -3.48 7.89
C ALA A 89 -3.47 -4.88 8.50
N ILE A 90 -3.84 -5.94 7.78
CA ILE A 90 -3.63 -7.33 8.25
C ILE A 90 -2.17 -7.75 8.06
N ALA A 91 -1.59 -7.48 6.88
CA ALA A 91 -0.20 -7.84 6.59
C ALA A 91 0.83 -7.04 7.42
N PHE A 92 0.45 -5.85 7.91
CA PHE A 92 1.32 -5.03 8.74
C PHE A 92 1.52 -5.60 10.14
N GLN A 93 0.78 -6.64 10.56
CA GLN A 93 0.98 -7.29 11.86
C GLN A 93 2.43 -7.73 12.07
N ASP A 94 3.02 -8.39 11.07
CA ASP A 94 4.41 -8.88 11.16
C ASP A 94 5.42 -7.72 11.22
N SER A 95 5.17 -6.65 10.47
CA SER A 95 6.07 -5.47 10.42
C SER A 95 5.87 -4.52 11.61
N LEU A 96 4.72 -4.57 12.27
CA LEU A 96 4.38 -3.76 13.42
C LEU A 96 5.27 -4.12 14.60
N GLU A 97 5.50 -5.42 14.83
CA GLU A 97 6.34 -5.88 15.93
C GLU A 97 7.75 -5.30 15.81
N SER A 98 8.40 -5.48 14.66
CA SER A 98 9.74 -4.94 14.38
C SER A 98 9.76 -3.41 14.49
N TRP A 99 8.76 -2.71 13.93
CA TRP A 99 8.67 -1.26 14.05
C TRP A 99 8.52 -0.79 15.50
N LEU A 100 7.69 -1.50 16.28
CA LEU A 100 7.43 -1.18 17.68
C LEU A 100 8.67 -1.45 18.54
N LYS A 101 9.45 -2.50 18.26
CA LYS A 101 10.74 -2.75 18.94
C LYS A 101 11.66 -1.54 18.81
N ILE A 102 11.80 -1.04 17.58
CA ILE A 102 12.67 0.09 17.25
C ILE A 102 12.20 1.38 17.94
N HIS A 103 10.89 1.65 17.90
CA HIS A 103 10.36 2.93 18.35
C HIS A 103 9.83 2.93 19.80
N TRP A 104 9.91 1.81 20.53
CA TRP A 104 9.24 1.64 21.83
C TRP A 104 9.50 2.77 22.83
N LYS A 105 10.76 3.22 22.89
CA LYS A 105 11.22 4.27 23.82
C LYS A 105 11.14 5.67 23.25
N HIS A 106 10.85 5.79 21.95
CA HIS A 106 10.76 7.08 21.29
C HIS A 106 9.58 7.86 21.89
N PRO A 107 9.70 9.17 22.14
CA PRO A 107 8.65 9.98 22.78
C PRO A 107 7.29 9.96 22.04
N VAL A 108 7.31 9.54 20.77
CA VAL A 108 6.13 9.26 19.93
C VAL A 108 5.19 8.22 20.57
N LEU A 109 5.70 7.28 21.37
CA LEU A 109 4.93 6.22 22.02
C LEU A 109 4.69 6.45 23.53
N ASP A 110 5.09 7.60 24.10
CA ASP A 110 4.83 7.92 25.51
C ASP A 110 3.34 7.89 25.85
N TYR A 111 2.50 8.35 24.91
CA TYR A 111 1.05 8.28 25.06
C TYR A 111 0.57 6.83 25.19
N LEU A 112 1.17 5.90 24.44
CA LEU A 112 0.81 4.49 24.51
C LEU A 112 1.25 3.90 25.85
N ARG A 113 2.50 4.15 26.27
CA ARG A 113 3.09 3.63 27.52
C ARG A 113 2.38 4.12 28.79
N THR A 114 1.80 5.32 28.74
CA THR A 114 1.01 5.87 29.87
C THR A 114 -0.38 5.24 30.01
N LYS A 115 -0.80 4.38 29.06
CA LYS A 115 -2.07 3.66 29.17
C LYS A 115 -1.88 2.35 29.95
N PRO A 116 -2.84 2.00 30.84
CA PRO A 116 -2.75 0.79 31.65
C PRO A 116 -2.82 -0.52 30.84
N CYS A 117 -3.17 -0.45 29.56
CA CYS A 117 -3.22 -1.61 28.66
C CYS A 117 -1.91 -1.83 27.87
N CYS A 118 -0.95 -0.91 27.97
CA CYS A 118 0.26 -0.88 27.14
C CYS A 118 1.48 -0.47 27.98
N GLU A 119 1.50 -0.77 29.28
CA GLU A 119 2.63 -0.44 30.16
C GLU A 119 3.86 -1.26 29.78
N ASN A 120 3.62 -2.53 29.43
CA ASN A 120 4.63 -3.46 28.94
C ASN A 120 4.63 -3.56 27.41
N TYR A 121 5.79 -3.87 26.85
CA TYR A 121 5.98 -4.06 25.40
C TYR A 121 5.04 -5.15 24.85
N ASP A 122 5.01 -6.34 25.46
CA ASP A 122 4.20 -7.48 24.99
C ASP A 122 2.69 -7.19 24.97
N GLU A 123 2.22 -6.44 25.97
CA GLU A 123 0.83 -6.01 26.07
C GLU A 123 0.48 -4.99 24.99
N ALA A 124 1.41 -4.07 24.70
CA ALA A 124 1.24 -3.08 23.65
C ALA A 124 1.22 -3.69 22.25
N VAL A 125 2.10 -4.67 21.98
CA VAL A 125 2.09 -5.46 20.73
C VAL A 125 0.72 -6.13 20.57
N SER A 126 0.30 -6.92 21.57
CA SER A 126 -0.97 -7.65 21.55
C SER A 126 -2.17 -6.73 21.36
N TYR A 127 -2.16 -5.57 22.03
CA TYR A 127 -3.20 -4.55 21.88
C TYR A 127 -3.25 -3.99 20.46
N LEU A 128 -2.11 -3.59 19.89
CA LEU A 128 -2.05 -3.01 18.55
C LEU A 128 -2.41 -4.04 17.47
N GLU A 129 -1.91 -5.27 17.56
CA GLU A 129 -2.25 -6.36 16.65
C GLU A 129 -3.77 -6.61 16.59
N SER A 130 -4.41 -6.65 17.76
CA SER A 130 -5.87 -6.77 17.86
C SER A 130 -6.58 -5.61 17.18
N LYS A 131 -6.09 -4.37 17.34
CA LYS A 131 -6.67 -3.19 16.67
C LYS A 131 -6.50 -3.25 15.16
N PHE A 132 -5.33 -3.64 14.65
CA PHE A 132 -5.10 -3.79 13.21
C PHE A 132 -5.95 -4.90 12.59
N LEU A 133 -6.14 -6.02 13.30
CA LEU A 133 -7.05 -7.10 12.88
C LEU A 133 -8.49 -6.60 12.78
N ILE A 134 -8.99 -5.93 13.82
CA ILE A 134 -10.35 -5.36 13.84
C ILE A 134 -10.50 -4.33 12.71
N LEU A 135 -9.49 -3.50 12.47
CA LEU A 135 -9.50 -2.50 11.42
C LEU A 135 -9.57 -3.13 10.02
N GLY A 136 -8.74 -4.16 9.77
CA GLY A 136 -8.76 -4.93 8.53
C GLY A 136 -10.11 -5.61 8.30
N ALA A 137 -10.64 -6.30 9.32
CA ALA A 137 -11.94 -6.96 9.26
C ALA A 137 -13.08 -5.97 8.97
N LEU A 138 -13.11 -4.83 9.66
CA LEU A 138 -14.09 -3.76 9.44
C LEU A 138 -13.97 -3.18 8.02
N GLY A 139 -12.74 -3.02 7.52
CA GLY A 139 -12.46 -2.59 6.16
C GLY A 139 -13.04 -3.54 5.10
N PHE A 140 -12.88 -4.86 5.29
CA PHE A 140 -13.50 -5.87 4.42
C PHE A 140 -15.03 -5.87 4.49
N VAL A 141 -15.62 -5.71 5.69
CA VAL A 141 -17.07 -5.55 5.83
C VAL A 141 -17.57 -4.32 5.07
N CYS A 142 -16.87 -3.18 5.19
CA CYS A 142 -17.19 -1.98 4.44
C CYS A 142 -17.07 -2.20 2.91
N LEU A 143 -16.03 -2.91 2.47
CA LEU A 143 -15.84 -3.27 1.06
C LEU A 143 -17.01 -4.10 0.52
N LEU A 144 -17.49 -5.11 1.28
CA LEU A 144 -18.64 -5.93 0.89
C LEU A 144 -19.93 -5.10 0.79
N LEU A 145 -20.14 -4.18 1.73
CA LEU A 145 -21.28 -3.26 1.69
C LEU A 145 -21.22 -2.30 0.50
N VAL A 146 -20.04 -1.77 0.18
CA VAL A 146 -19.83 -0.91 -0.99
C VAL A 146 -20.06 -1.68 -2.29
N LEU A 147 -19.59 -2.92 -2.40
CA LEU A 147 -19.87 -3.80 -3.55
C LEU A 147 -21.38 -4.05 -3.71
N ALA A 148 -22.09 -4.33 -2.61
CA ALA A 148 -23.54 -4.50 -2.62
C ALA A 148 -24.26 -3.21 -3.05
N ALA A 149 -23.77 -2.04 -2.62
CA ALA A 149 -24.30 -0.74 -3.05
C ALA A 149 -24.07 -0.52 -4.56
N MET A 150 -22.87 -0.80 -5.07
CA MET A 150 -22.55 -0.69 -6.49
C MET A 150 -23.41 -1.63 -7.35
N TYR A 151 -23.65 -2.86 -6.90
CA TYR A 151 -24.58 -3.78 -7.56
C TYR A 151 -26.00 -3.19 -7.65
N CYS A 152 -26.49 -2.59 -6.56
CA CYS A 152 -27.78 -1.91 -6.58
C CYS A 152 -27.82 -0.75 -7.58
N VAL A 153 -26.74 0.01 -7.72
CA VAL A 153 -26.64 1.12 -8.68
C VAL A 153 -26.65 0.60 -10.12
N ILE A 154 -25.90 -0.46 -10.44
CA ILE A 154 -25.92 -1.10 -11.76
C ILE A 154 -27.35 -1.53 -12.13
N ARG A 155 -28.08 -2.11 -11.17
CA ARG A 155 -29.48 -2.52 -11.36
C ARG A 155 -30.43 -1.33 -11.58
N ILE A 156 -30.13 -0.16 -11.02
CA ILE A 156 -30.95 1.06 -11.17
C ILE A 156 -30.66 1.76 -12.50
N VAL A 157 -29.38 1.94 -12.86
CA VAL A 157 -28.96 2.76 -14.01
C VAL A 157 -28.93 1.96 -15.33
N THR A 158 -29.00 0.63 -15.27
CA THR A 158 -28.82 -0.31 -16.40
C THR A 158 -27.37 -0.45 -16.87
N VAL A 159 -26.99 -1.68 -17.23
CA VAL A 159 -25.61 -2.04 -17.63
C VAL A 159 -25.10 -1.22 -18.83
N PRO A 160 -25.86 -1.00 -19.92
CA PRO A 160 -25.33 -0.32 -21.11
C PRO A 160 -24.92 1.14 -20.84
N ILE A 161 -25.70 1.86 -20.03
CA ILE A 161 -25.42 3.25 -19.67
C ILE A 161 -24.14 3.33 -18.81
N VAL A 162 -24.02 2.41 -17.85
CA VAL A 162 -22.83 2.34 -16.98
C VAL A 162 -21.58 2.02 -17.80
N MET A 163 -21.63 1.00 -18.66
CA MET A 163 -20.48 0.53 -19.44
C MET A 163 -19.92 1.61 -20.39
N LYS A 164 -20.79 2.45 -20.98
CA LYS A 164 -20.36 3.54 -21.85
C LYS A 164 -19.46 4.54 -21.15
N ASN A 165 -19.82 4.94 -19.93
CA ASN A 165 -19.06 5.92 -19.16
C ASN A 165 -17.92 5.27 -18.36
N LEU A 166 -18.06 3.99 -18.01
CA LEU A 166 -17.07 3.22 -17.27
C LEU A 166 -15.73 3.14 -18.01
N LEU A 167 -15.75 2.95 -19.33
CA LEU A 167 -14.51 2.85 -20.11
C LEU A 167 -13.66 4.13 -20.01
N THR A 168 -14.27 5.31 -20.07
CA THR A 168 -13.55 6.59 -19.92
C THR A 168 -12.97 6.73 -18.51
N VAL A 169 -13.74 6.35 -17.47
CA VAL A 169 -13.28 6.44 -16.09
C VAL A 169 -12.15 5.45 -15.79
N ILE A 170 -12.26 4.20 -16.24
CA ILE A 170 -11.20 3.19 -16.10
C ILE A 170 -9.91 3.68 -16.75
N ASN A 171 -9.98 4.24 -17.96
CA ASN A 171 -8.79 4.76 -18.62
C ASN A 171 -8.21 5.98 -17.89
N PHE A 172 -9.02 6.82 -17.25
CA PHE A 172 -8.49 7.89 -16.40
C PHE A 172 -7.73 7.32 -15.20
N ILE A 173 -8.26 6.27 -14.56
CA ILE A 173 -7.57 5.56 -13.47
C ILE A 173 -6.25 4.97 -13.97
N PHE A 174 -6.24 4.35 -15.14
CA PHE A 174 -5.02 3.81 -15.73
C PHE A 174 -4.00 4.89 -16.14
N ILE A 175 -4.43 6.10 -16.48
CA ILE A 175 -3.50 7.22 -16.65
C ILE A 175 -2.78 7.50 -15.33
N VAL A 176 -3.52 7.67 -14.23
CA VAL A 176 -2.94 7.93 -12.90
C VAL A 176 -2.00 6.79 -12.48
N LEU A 177 -2.44 5.53 -12.63
CA LEU A 177 -1.63 4.36 -12.30
C LEU A 177 -0.40 4.23 -13.20
N GLY A 178 -0.55 4.43 -14.51
CA GLY A 178 0.55 4.38 -15.47
C GLY A 178 1.60 5.45 -15.19
N THR A 179 1.18 6.68 -14.89
CA THR A 179 2.07 7.76 -14.46
C THR A 179 2.75 7.44 -13.13
N GLY A 180 2.02 6.90 -12.15
CA GLY A 180 2.59 6.47 -10.87
C GLY A 180 3.66 5.39 -11.02
N ILE A 181 3.38 4.34 -11.80
CA ILE A 181 4.31 3.24 -12.09
C ILE A 181 5.53 3.76 -12.85
N PHE A 182 5.34 4.66 -13.83
CA PHE A 182 6.45 5.29 -14.55
C PHE A 182 7.33 6.11 -13.61
N GLY A 183 6.74 6.96 -12.77
CA GLY A 183 7.46 7.77 -11.79
C GLY A 183 8.21 6.91 -10.77
N TYR A 184 7.58 5.84 -10.29
CA TYR A 184 8.22 4.86 -9.42
C TYR A 184 9.39 4.15 -10.11
N GLY A 185 9.22 3.72 -11.36
CA GLY A 185 10.29 3.12 -12.16
C GLY A 185 11.49 4.05 -12.34
N CYS A 186 11.24 5.35 -12.57
CA CYS A 186 12.30 6.36 -12.62
C CYS A 186 13.00 6.55 -11.26
N ALA A 187 12.24 6.54 -10.16
CA ALA A 187 12.80 6.66 -8.81
C ALA A 187 13.65 5.43 -8.44
N VAL A 188 13.18 4.23 -8.74
CA VAL A 188 13.94 2.98 -8.56
C VAL A 188 15.18 2.99 -9.44
N LYS A 189 15.09 3.47 -10.69
CA LYS A 189 16.26 3.60 -11.57
C LYS A 189 17.32 4.58 -11.03
N SER A 190 16.90 5.62 -10.31
CA SER A 190 17.84 6.58 -9.72
C SER A 190 18.54 6.05 -8.46
N LYS A 191 18.12 4.89 -7.95
CA LYS A 191 18.63 4.26 -6.72
C LYS A 191 18.98 2.80 -7.01
N ASP A 192 20.21 2.57 -7.46
CA ASP A 192 20.70 1.23 -7.85
C ASP A 192 20.50 0.17 -6.75
N GLU A 193 20.59 0.63 -5.50
CA GLU A 193 20.35 -0.11 -4.25
C GLU A 193 19.00 -0.83 -4.21
N LEU A 194 17.91 -0.20 -4.68
CA LEU A 194 16.56 -0.78 -4.62
C LEU A 194 16.37 -2.00 -5.55
N THR A 195 17.31 -2.25 -6.46
CA THR A 195 17.22 -3.35 -7.43
C THR A 195 18.25 -4.45 -7.22
N SER A 196 19.09 -4.41 -6.18
CA SER A 196 20.27 -5.29 -6.08
C SER A 196 21.21 -5.19 -7.29
N GLY A 197 21.22 -4.05 -8.01
CA GLY A 197 21.89 -3.93 -9.31
C GLY A 197 21.16 -4.62 -10.48
N GLN A 198 19.91 -5.06 -10.30
CA GLN A 198 19.08 -5.62 -11.37
C GLN A 198 18.31 -4.51 -12.11
N GLU A 199 19.00 -3.76 -12.95
CA GLU A 199 18.43 -2.64 -13.72
C GLU A 199 17.19 -3.02 -14.55
N TRP A 200 17.07 -4.29 -14.96
CA TRP A 200 15.94 -4.79 -15.75
C TRP A 200 14.60 -4.60 -15.04
N ILE A 201 14.56 -4.62 -13.70
CA ILE A 201 13.33 -4.41 -12.92
C ILE A 201 12.83 -2.98 -13.10
N ALA A 202 13.73 -1.99 -12.98
CA ALA A 202 13.38 -0.59 -13.17
C ALA A 202 12.92 -0.31 -14.61
N ILE A 203 13.61 -0.88 -15.60
CA ILE A 203 13.23 -0.79 -17.02
C ILE A 203 11.84 -1.38 -17.24
N MET A 204 11.50 -2.51 -16.62
CA MET A 204 10.17 -3.12 -16.72
C MET A 204 9.07 -2.19 -16.20
N PHE A 205 9.26 -1.54 -15.04
CA PHE A 205 8.29 -0.57 -14.53
C PHE A 205 8.11 0.62 -15.48
N ILE A 206 9.20 1.19 -16.00
CA ILE A 206 9.16 2.32 -16.93
C ILE A 206 8.40 1.93 -18.20
N VAL A 207 8.70 0.77 -18.79
CA VAL A 207 8.06 0.29 -20.02
C VAL A 207 6.58 0.01 -19.80
N VAL A 208 6.23 -0.73 -18.74
CA VAL A 208 4.82 -1.05 -18.42
C VAL A 208 4.03 0.21 -18.09
N GLY A 209 4.58 1.13 -17.30
CA GLY A 209 3.93 2.40 -16.96
C GLY A 209 3.65 3.26 -18.19
N THR A 210 4.64 3.39 -19.09
CA THR A 210 4.49 4.12 -20.36
C THR A 210 3.43 3.49 -21.26
N LEU A 211 3.43 2.16 -21.35
CA LEU A 211 2.51 1.43 -22.22
C LEU A 211 1.07 1.48 -21.68
N ILE A 212 0.86 1.34 -20.37
CA ILE A 212 -0.44 1.55 -19.72
C ILE A 212 -0.93 2.98 -19.98
N PHE A 213 -0.09 4.00 -19.80
CA PHE A 213 -0.45 5.38 -20.06
C PHE A 213 -0.89 5.60 -21.52
N ALA A 214 -0.10 5.14 -22.49
CA ALA A 214 -0.40 5.28 -23.90
C ALA A 214 -1.71 4.58 -24.29
N LEU A 215 -1.91 3.33 -23.85
CA LEU A 215 -3.15 2.59 -24.11
C LEU A 215 -4.37 3.25 -23.46
N SER A 216 -4.19 3.90 -22.31
CA SER A 216 -5.27 4.61 -21.63
C SER A 216 -5.74 5.83 -22.41
N VAL A 217 -4.80 6.60 -22.97
CA VAL A 217 -5.13 7.72 -23.87
C VAL A 217 -5.87 7.20 -25.11
N ILE A 218 -5.38 6.12 -25.71
CA ILE A 218 -6.06 5.45 -26.84
C ILE A 218 -7.46 4.99 -26.44
N GLY A 219 -7.64 4.44 -25.24
CA GLY A 219 -8.93 4.01 -24.72
C GLY A 219 -9.93 5.15 -24.57
N ILE A 220 -9.48 6.33 -24.09
CA ILE A 220 -10.31 7.54 -24.03
C ILE A 220 -10.71 7.98 -25.43
N ILE A 221 -9.75 8.07 -26.35
CA ILE A 221 -10.01 8.47 -27.75
C ILE A 221 -10.97 7.49 -28.43
N ALA A 222 -10.74 6.19 -28.29
CA ALA A 222 -11.57 5.12 -28.85
C ALA A 222 -13.01 5.18 -28.31
N SER A 223 -13.17 5.43 -27.00
CA SER A 223 -14.49 5.57 -26.38
C SER A 223 -15.30 6.75 -26.94
N ARG A 224 -14.63 7.85 -27.31
CA ARG A 224 -15.25 9.06 -27.87
C ARG A 224 -15.47 8.98 -29.37
N SER A 225 -14.48 8.48 -30.11
CA SER A 225 -14.53 8.39 -31.57
C SER A 225 -15.48 7.31 -32.07
N LYS A 226 -15.89 6.37 -31.19
CA LYS A 226 -16.71 5.20 -31.52
C LYS A 226 -16.11 4.35 -32.66
N SER A 227 -14.80 4.43 -32.87
CA SER A 227 -14.09 3.66 -33.90
C SER A 227 -13.89 2.22 -33.44
N ARG A 228 -14.43 1.25 -34.20
CA ARG A 228 -14.26 -0.19 -33.92
C ARG A 228 -12.81 -0.62 -33.99
N THR A 229 -12.03 -0.05 -34.91
CA THR A 229 -10.62 -0.38 -35.09
C THR A 229 -9.77 0.11 -33.92
N MET A 230 -9.98 1.35 -33.46
CA MET A 230 -9.27 1.85 -32.28
C MET A 230 -9.61 1.03 -31.02
N LEU A 231 -10.87 0.62 -30.87
CA LEU A 231 -11.31 -0.20 -29.75
C LEU A 231 -10.73 -1.62 -29.80
N LEU A 232 -10.52 -2.19 -31.00
CA LEU A 232 -9.80 -3.45 -31.17
C LEU A 232 -8.32 -3.31 -30.78
N ILE A 233 -7.63 -2.26 -31.24
CA ILE A 233 -6.23 -1.98 -30.88
C ILE A 233 -6.11 -1.85 -29.36
N TYR A 234 -7.03 -1.12 -28.73
CA TYR A 234 -7.11 -0.99 -27.28
C TYR A 234 -7.28 -2.34 -26.56
N ILE A 235 -8.23 -3.18 -27.01
CA ILE A 235 -8.47 -4.51 -26.40
C ILE A 235 -7.23 -5.40 -26.51
N VAL A 236 -6.59 -5.44 -27.69
CA VAL A 236 -5.38 -6.24 -27.90
C VAL A 236 -4.22 -5.72 -27.06
N GLY A 237 -4.03 -4.40 -27.03
CA GLY A 237 -2.97 -3.77 -26.23
C GLY A 237 -3.15 -4.01 -24.73
N ILE A 238 -4.35 -3.79 -24.20
CA ILE A 238 -4.62 -4.08 -22.78
C ILE A 238 -4.52 -5.59 -22.49
N GLY A 239 -4.93 -6.45 -23.42
CA GLY A 239 -4.75 -7.90 -23.30
C GLY A 239 -3.28 -8.28 -23.19
N ALA A 240 -2.39 -7.63 -23.97
CA ALA A 240 -0.95 -7.82 -23.85
C ALA A 240 -0.42 -7.31 -22.49
N CYS A 241 -0.86 -6.13 -22.02
CA CYS A 241 -0.53 -5.66 -20.67
C CYS A 241 -0.92 -6.65 -19.59
N PHE A 242 -2.12 -7.23 -19.71
CA PHE A 242 -2.64 -8.17 -18.74
C PHE A 242 -1.71 -9.38 -18.59
N VAL A 243 -1.31 -9.98 -19.72
CA VAL A 243 -0.38 -11.11 -19.71
C VAL A 243 0.97 -10.70 -19.13
N ALA A 244 1.51 -9.53 -19.52
CA ALA A 244 2.76 -9.03 -18.97
C ALA A 244 2.70 -8.83 -17.45
N LEU A 245 1.61 -8.24 -16.94
CA LEU A 245 1.40 -8.03 -15.50
C LEU A 245 1.20 -9.35 -14.74
N LEU A 246 0.52 -10.34 -15.32
CA LEU A 246 0.41 -11.67 -14.71
C LEU A 246 1.77 -12.36 -14.60
N VAL A 247 2.59 -12.28 -15.64
CA VAL A 247 3.96 -12.80 -15.59
C VAL A 247 4.78 -12.06 -14.54
N CYS A 248 4.68 -10.73 -14.46
CA CYS A 248 5.36 -9.93 -13.45
C CYS A 248 4.89 -10.27 -12.02
N ALA A 249 3.58 -10.44 -11.82
CA ALA A 249 3.03 -10.80 -10.51
C ALA A 249 3.47 -12.21 -10.10
N GLY A 250 3.38 -13.18 -11.00
CA GLY A 250 3.84 -14.55 -10.76
C GLY A 250 5.35 -14.61 -10.48
N ALA A 251 6.14 -13.83 -11.23
CA ALA A 251 7.56 -13.67 -10.98
C ALA A 251 7.81 -13.03 -9.60
N ALA A 252 7.14 -11.94 -9.24
CA ALA A 252 7.32 -11.28 -7.95
C ALA A 252 7.05 -12.21 -6.76
N PHE A 253 5.96 -13.00 -6.83
CA PHE A 253 5.68 -13.98 -5.79
C PHE A 253 6.70 -15.13 -5.76
N SER A 254 7.05 -15.70 -6.93
CA SER A 254 7.99 -16.83 -7.03
C SER A 254 9.44 -16.45 -6.68
N PHE A 255 9.85 -15.24 -7.03
CA PHE A 255 11.19 -14.72 -6.73
C PHE A 255 11.29 -14.12 -5.32
N SER A 256 10.18 -13.87 -4.61
CA SER A 256 10.26 -13.24 -3.28
C SER A 256 11.15 -14.03 -2.31
N ASP A 257 10.97 -15.35 -2.24
CA ASP A 257 11.79 -16.21 -1.38
C ASP A 257 13.25 -16.32 -1.90
N LYS A 258 13.44 -16.44 -3.23
CA LYS A 258 14.78 -16.55 -3.84
C LYS A 258 15.60 -15.26 -3.77
N LEU A 259 14.93 -14.12 -3.81
CA LEU A 259 15.58 -12.81 -3.77
C LEU A 259 16.25 -12.63 -2.41
N ALA A 260 15.54 -13.00 -1.34
CA ALA A 260 16.09 -13.01 0.01
C ALA A 260 17.31 -13.94 0.15
N ASP A 261 17.22 -15.15 -0.41
CA ASP A 261 18.35 -16.09 -0.38
C ASP A 261 19.57 -15.57 -1.16
N ASN A 262 19.35 -14.95 -2.31
CA ASN A 262 20.42 -14.35 -3.11
C ASN A 262 21.07 -13.15 -2.40
N TYR A 263 20.29 -12.35 -1.68
CA TYR A 263 20.82 -11.28 -0.83
C TYR A 263 21.60 -11.83 0.37
N ASN A 264 21.19 -12.95 0.94
CA ASN A 264 21.95 -13.60 2.01
C ASN A 264 23.31 -14.14 1.53
N ALA A 265 23.39 -14.50 0.25
CA ALA A 265 24.60 -15.01 -0.38
C ALA A 265 25.56 -13.91 -0.86
N SER A 266 25.09 -12.69 -1.10
CA SER A 266 25.95 -11.57 -1.49
C SER A 266 26.69 -10.99 -0.27
N GLN A 267 27.92 -10.53 -0.48
CA GLN A 267 28.84 -10.07 0.58
C GLN A 267 28.39 -8.79 1.31
N HIS A 268 27.28 -8.16 0.90
CA HIS A 268 26.76 -6.89 1.44
C HIS A 268 25.68 -7.10 2.51
N ARG A 269 25.85 -8.14 3.35
CA ARG A 269 24.85 -8.59 4.33
C ARG A 269 24.50 -7.52 5.38
N ASP A 270 25.47 -6.68 5.73
CA ASP A 270 25.36 -5.72 6.84
C ASP A 270 24.94 -4.30 6.42
N VAL A 271 24.91 -4.04 5.10
CA VAL A 271 24.62 -2.72 4.50
C VAL A 271 23.19 -2.63 3.97
N MET A 272 22.46 -3.73 3.96
CA MET A 272 21.18 -3.79 3.25
C MET A 272 20.12 -2.82 3.78
N ALA A 273 19.99 -2.69 5.09
CA ALA A 273 19.06 -1.73 5.68
C ALA A 273 19.50 -0.27 5.43
N CYS A 274 20.81 -0.05 5.25
CA CYS A 274 21.39 1.23 4.88
C CYS A 274 21.08 1.60 3.43
N ASP A 275 21.26 0.65 2.51
CA ASP A 275 20.97 0.80 1.07
C ASP A 275 19.47 1.02 0.81
N ILE A 276 18.60 0.44 1.62
CA ILE A 276 17.14 0.66 1.51
C ILE A 276 16.73 2.02 2.14
N GLY A 277 17.65 2.69 2.85
CA GLY A 277 17.38 3.93 3.56
C GLY A 277 16.42 3.73 4.73
N LEU A 278 16.50 2.59 5.41
CA LEU A 278 15.71 2.33 6.61
C LEU A 278 16.15 3.25 7.74
N SER A 279 15.20 3.67 8.57
CA SER A 279 15.48 4.50 9.75
C SER A 279 16.30 3.73 10.78
N GLY A 280 17.12 4.44 11.55
CA GLY A 280 17.89 3.84 12.66
C GLY A 280 19.31 3.38 12.31
N CYS A 281 19.76 3.63 11.07
CA CYS A 281 21.10 3.28 10.63
C CYS A 281 22.12 4.38 10.90
N THR A 282 23.33 4.03 11.33
CA THR A 282 24.43 4.99 11.55
C THR A 282 25.40 5.00 10.37
N ASN A 283 25.46 6.12 9.63
CA ASN A 283 26.43 6.51 8.60
C ASN A 283 26.83 5.49 7.49
N CYS A 284 26.16 4.34 7.40
CA CYS A 284 25.98 3.52 6.21
C CYS A 284 27.15 3.50 5.21
N THR A 285 28.34 3.13 5.68
CA THR A 285 29.52 3.06 4.82
C THR A 285 30.41 1.92 5.26
N ASP A 286 30.77 1.08 4.30
CA ASP A 286 31.76 0.02 4.46
C ASP A 286 33.18 0.56 4.36
N VAL A 287 33.36 1.82 3.95
CA VAL A 287 34.67 2.43 3.75
C VAL A 287 35.15 2.98 5.09
N PRO A 288 36.19 2.39 5.72
CA PRO A 288 36.61 2.79 7.06
C PRO A 288 37.04 4.25 7.15
N SER A 289 37.49 4.84 6.03
CA SER A 289 37.89 6.25 5.95
C SER A 289 36.72 7.24 5.85
N GLU A 290 35.52 6.77 5.47
CA GLU A 290 34.31 7.60 5.37
C GLU A 290 33.35 7.37 6.55
N MET A 291 33.65 6.37 7.40
CA MET A 291 32.86 6.06 8.58
C MET A 291 32.98 7.20 9.60
N VAL A 292 31.86 7.91 9.84
CA VAL A 292 31.74 8.84 10.95
C VAL A 292 31.83 8.03 12.25
N PRO A 293 32.80 8.32 13.12
CA PRO A 293 33.00 7.55 14.34
C PRO A 293 31.81 7.75 15.29
N CYS A 294 31.23 6.64 15.77
CA CYS A 294 30.23 6.70 16.82
C CYS A 294 30.86 6.99 18.18
N LEU A 295 30.03 7.39 19.14
CA LEU A 295 30.35 7.30 20.56
C LEU A 295 30.59 5.82 20.88
N GLY A 296 31.74 5.51 21.50
CA GLY A 296 32.08 4.15 21.90
C GLY A 296 31.17 3.65 23.02
N VAL A 297 31.35 2.39 23.41
CA VAL A 297 30.59 1.79 24.52
C VAL A 297 31.50 1.32 25.65
N THR A 298 31.05 1.40 26.88
CA THR A 298 31.76 0.85 28.05
C THR A 298 30.78 0.12 28.95
N MET A 299 31.17 -1.04 29.47
CA MET A 299 30.35 -1.80 30.43
C MET A 299 30.70 -1.39 31.86
N ASP A 300 29.69 -1.07 32.64
CA ASP A 300 29.80 -0.92 34.09
C ASP A 300 29.88 -2.30 34.77
N ASN A 301 30.23 -2.31 36.05
CA ASN A 301 30.37 -3.52 36.87
C ASN A 301 29.04 -4.29 37.00
N ASP A 302 27.91 -3.60 36.81
CA ASP A 302 26.56 -4.19 36.82
C ASP A 302 26.16 -4.81 35.47
N GLY A 303 27.05 -4.79 34.47
CA GLY A 303 26.79 -5.29 33.12
C GLY A 303 25.98 -4.34 32.24
N ILE A 304 25.70 -3.13 32.72
CA ILE A 304 25.02 -2.07 31.98
C ILE A 304 26.03 -1.36 31.08
N VAL A 305 25.66 -1.16 29.82
CA VAL A 305 26.46 -0.50 28.80
C VAL A 305 26.16 1.00 28.78
N HIS A 306 27.19 1.83 28.77
CA HIS A 306 27.07 3.28 28.63
C HIS A 306 27.80 3.76 27.38
N SER A 307 27.30 4.85 26.78
CA SER A 307 28.04 5.56 25.74
C SER A 307 29.24 6.28 26.37
N CYS A 308 30.38 6.23 25.69
CA CYS A 308 31.63 6.82 26.16
C CYS A 308 32.35 7.56 25.03
N ASN A 309 33.06 8.63 25.41
CA ASN A 309 33.98 9.30 24.50
C ASN A 309 35.28 8.50 24.38
N ALA A 310 35.87 8.55 23.18
CA ALA A 310 37.11 7.85 22.81
C ALA A 310 38.31 8.11 23.74
N THR A 311 38.27 9.15 24.57
CA THR A 311 39.30 9.50 25.56
C THR A 311 39.24 8.66 26.85
N THR A 312 38.20 7.85 27.06
CA THR A 312 38.03 7.06 28.28
C THR A 312 38.75 5.71 28.15
N ALA A 313 39.60 5.34 29.13
CA ALA A 313 40.50 4.19 29.05
C ALA A 313 39.83 2.80 28.89
N LYS A 314 38.51 2.69 29.14
CA LYS A 314 37.71 1.46 28.99
C LYS A 314 36.64 1.56 27.88
N CYS A 315 36.77 2.54 26.98
CA CYS A 315 35.81 2.76 25.92
C CYS A 315 36.12 1.85 24.72
N GLN A 316 35.22 0.93 24.41
CA GLN A 316 35.29 0.11 23.21
C GLN A 316 34.86 0.96 22.01
N GLN A 317 35.83 1.28 21.15
CA GLN A 317 35.63 2.05 19.94
C GLN A 317 35.06 1.17 18.82
N GLY A 318 34.38 1.80 17.84
CA GLY A 318 33.76 1.09 16.73
C GLY A 318 32.44 0.41 17.09
N TRP A 319 31.91 0.67 18.28
CA TRP A 319 30.61 0.19 18.74
C TRP A 319 29.77 1.35 19.25
N THR A 320 28.48 1.35 18.99
CA THR A 320 27.51 2.32 19.47
C THR A 320 26.49 1.65 20.39
N LEU A 321 25.97 2.44 21.33
CA LEU A 321 24.89 2.03 22.19
C LEU A 321 23.56 2.16 21.43
N LEU A 322 22.77 1.09 21.41
CA LEU A 322 21.43 1.09 20.78
C LEU A 322 20.36 1.55 21.76
N ASN A 323 20.44 1.02 22.98
CA ASN A 323 19.44 1.18 24.00
C ASN A 323 19.96 2.07 25.12
N SER A 324 19.14 3.03 25.56
CA SER A 324 19.36 3.75 26.82
C SER A 324 19.61 2.76 27.98
N PRO A 325 20.46 3.11 28.96
CA PRO A 325 20.79 2.25 30.11
C PRO A 325 19.56 1.70 30.85
N GLU A 326 18.47 2.47 30.88
CA GLU A 326 17.21 2.13 31.55
C GLU A 326 16.50 0.91 30.93
N ASP A 327 16.85 0.53 29.71
CA ASP A 327 16.18 -0.55 29.02
C ASP A 327 17.12 -1.39 28.17
N GLN A 328 18.26 -1.69 28.78
CA GLN A 328 19.16 -2.79 28.42
C GLN A 328 18.74 -4.07 29.16
N GLY A 329 19.07 -5.23 28.59
CA GLY A 329 18.76 -6.55 29.18
C GLY A 329 17.36 -7.11 28.88
N LYS A 330 16.53 -6.39 28.11
CA LYS A 330 15.24 -6.91 27.58
C LYS A 330 15.35 -7.47 26.15
N THR A 331 16.41 -7.11 25.44
CA THR A 331 16.73 -7.57 24.07
C THR A 331 18.14 -8.15 24.03
N THR A 332 18.42 -9.07 23.12
CA THR A 332 19.72 -9.76 23.01
C THR A 332 20.86 -8.87 22.50
N ASN A 333 20.57 -7.70 21.91
CA ASN A 333 21.57 -6.81 21.31
C ASN A 333 21.42 -5.37 21.81
N ASP A 334 22.19 -4.99 22.84
CA ASP A 334 22.22 -3.62 23.38
C ASP A 334 23.36 -2.75 22.78
N ILE A 335 24.28 -3.38 22.06
CA ILE A 335 25.42 -2.75 21.38
C ILE A 335 25.49 -3.19 19.93
N ALA A 336 26.08 -2.33 19.12
CA ALA A 336 26.25 -2.57 17.69
C ALA A 336 27.54 -2.00 17.13
N GLU A 337 28.06 -2.61 16.08
CA GLU A 337 29.20 -2.06 15.36
C GLU A 337 28.82 -0.78 14.60
N CYS A 338 29.71 0.20 14.63
CA CYS A 338 29.59 1.45 13.87
C CYS A 338 29.48 1.17 12.37
N GLY A 339 28.66 1.94 11.66
CA GLY A 339 28.48 1.81 10.21
C GLY A 339 27.47 0.75 9.77
N LYS A 340 26.89 -0.01 10.71
CA LYS A 340 25.84 -1.00 10.43
C LYS A 340 24.44 -0.49 10.82
N CYS A 341 23.41 -1.24 10.43
CA CYS A 341 22.01 -1.07 10.86
C CYS A 341 21.60 -2.15 11.87
N PRO A 342 22.15 -2.12 13.09
CA PRO A 342 21.90 -3.15 14.10
C PRO A 342 20.45 -3.25 14.59
N GLU A 343 19.65 -2.19 14.42
CA GLU A 343 18.22 -2.18 14.75
C GLU A 343 17.41 -3.12 13.87
N TRP A 344 17.96 -3.51 12.71
CA TRP A 344 17.32 -4.39 11.76
C TRP A 344 18.02 -5.73 11.76
N SER A 345 17.38 -6.75 12.32
CA SER A 345 17.89 -8.11 12.16
C SER A 345 17.73 -8.56 10.70
N GLN A 346 18.54 -9.54 10.29
CA GLN A 346 18.41 -10.15 8.97
C GLN A 346 16.99 -10.70 8.72
N GLU A 347 16.37 -11.25 9.77
CA GLU A 347 15.00 -11.76 9.72
C GLU A 347 13.99 -10.62 9.52
N ASP A 348 14.20 -9.47 10.16
CA ASP A 348 13.35 -8.28 10.00
C ASP A 348 13.46 -7.69 8.59
N VAL A 349 14.68 -7.56 8.04
CA VAL A 349 14.89 -7.06 6.68
C VAL A 349 14.24 -8.02 5.66
N HIS A 350 14.39 -9.32 5.88
CA HIS A 350 13.75 -10.32 5.04
C HIS A 350 12.22 -10.24 5.11
N ALA A 351 11.65 -10.14 6.32
CA ALA A 351 10.22 -9.97 6.52
C ALA A 351 9.70 -8.69 5.86
N TYR A 352 10.44 -7.58 6.00
CA TYR A 352 10.11 -6.30 5.38
C TYR A 352 10.08 -6.39 3.84
N LEU A 353 11.13 -6.95 3.22
CA LEU A 353 11.18 -7.15 1.77
C LEU A 353 10.08 -8.08 1.27
N LYS A 354 9.85 -9.19 1.98
CA LYS A 354 8.79 -10.14 1.66
C LYS A 354 7.41 -9.48 1.70
N SER A 355 7.13 -8.71 2.75
CA SER A 355 5.89 -7.94 2.89
C SER A 355 5.74 -6.91 1.76
N GLY A 356 6.82 -6.18 1.43
CA GLY A 356 6.85 -5.23 0.32
C GLY A 356 6.56 -5.86 -1.04
N LEU A 357 7.18 -7.00 -1.34
CA LEU A 357 6.95 -7.75 -2.57
C LEU A 357 5.53 -8.34 -2.64
N GLN A 358 5.01 -8.84 -1.52
CA GLN A 358 3.62 -9.30 -1.44
C GLN A 358 2.63 -8.16 -1.69
N LEU A 359 2.85 -6.97 -1.12
CA LEU A 359 2.04 -5.79 -1.35
C LEU A 359 2.09 -5.35 -2.82
N LEU A 360 3.28 -5.41 -3.44
CA LEU A 360 3.46 -5.13 -4.86
C LEU A 360 2.68 -6.16 -5.72
N GLY A 361 2.82 -7.45 -5.42
CA GLY A 361 2.10 -8.53 -6.10
C GLY A 361 0.57 -8.39 -5.98
N LEU A 362 0.08 -8.01 -4.80
CA LEU A 362 -1.33 -7.70 -4.57
C LEU A 362 -1.78 -6.49 -5.40
N SER A 363 -0.97 -5.42 -5.43
CA SER A 363 -1.26 -4.23 -6.23
C SER A 363 -1.37 -4.58 -7.73
N ALA A 364 -0.49 -5.45 -8.23
CA ALA A 364 -0.54 -5.96 -9.59
C ALA A 364 -1.80 -6.78 -9.85
N ALA A 365 -2.21 -7.66 -8.91
CA ALA A 365 -3.46 -8.41 -9.01
C ALA A 365 -4.70 -7.50 -9.08
N VAL A 366 -4.71 -6.41 -8.30
CA VAL A 366 -5.77 -5.40 -8.37
C VAL A 366 -5.79 -4.69 -9.72
N VAL A 367 -4.63 -4.29 -10.26
CA VAL A 367 -4.54 -3.70 -11.61
C VAL A 367 -5.03 -4.69 -12.68
N CYS A 368 -4.67 -5.97 -12.56
CA CYS A 368 -5.18 -7.03 -13.43
C CYS A 368 -6.72 -7.13 -13.39
N PHE A 369 -7.34 -7.02 -12.21
CA PHE A 369 -8.79 -6.97 -12.08
C PHE A 369 -9.39 -5.76 -12.84
N PHE A 370 -8.82 -4.56 -12.69
CA PHE A 370 -9.27 -3.40 -13.45
C PHE A 370 -9.13 -3.59 -14.96
N ILE A 371 -8.05 -4.23 -15.40
CA ILE A 371 -7.82 -4.55 -16.80
C ILE A 371 -8.91 -5.48 -17.34
N ILE A 372 -9.28 -6.52 -16.58
CA ILE A 372 -10.38 -7.42 -16.95
C ILE A 372 -11.69 -6.63 -17.10
N VAL A 373 -12.01 -5.75 -16.15
CA VAL A 373 -13.21 -4.90 -16.22
C VAL A 373 -13.16 -3.95 -17.41
N GLY A 374 -12.01 -3.32 -17.68
CA GLY A 374 -11.80 -2.44 -18.82
C GLY A 374 -11.95 -3.17 -20.17
N CYS A 375 -11.37 -4.36 -20.29
CA CYS A 375 -11.52 -5.24 -21.45
C CYS A 375 -12.97 -5.64 -21.67
N ALA A 376 -13.68 -6.06 -20.62
CA ALA A 376 -15.10 -6.42 -20.70
C ALA A 376 -15.95 -5.22 -21.15
N ALA A 377 -15.72 -4.03 -20.58
CA ALA A 377 -16.41 -2.81 -20.97
C ALA A 377 -16.15 -2.45 -22.45
N ALA A 378 -14.89 -2.55 -22.90
CA ALA A 378 -14.53 -2.31 -24.30
C ALA A 378 -15.16 -3.34 -25.25
N PHE A 379 -15.21 -4.62 -24.86
CA PHE A 379 -15.85 -5.66 -25.66
C PHE A 379 -17.36 -5.44 -25.80
N ILE A 380 -18.04 -5.12 -24.69
CA ILE A 380 -19.47 -4.78 -24.70
C ILE A 380 -19.73 -3.56 -25.56
N LEU A 381 -18.92 -2.50 -25.42
CA LEU A 381 -19.04 -1.29 -26.24
C LEU A 381 -18.85 -1.61 -27.72
N ARG A 382 -17.84 -2.40 -28.08
CA ARG A 382 -17.58 -2.82 -29.47
C ARG A 382 -18.76 -3.59 -30.05
N LYS A 383 -19.32 -4.55 -29.30
CA LYS A 383 -20.50 -5.32 -29.72
C LYS A 383 -21.74 -4.42 -29.85
N SER A 384 -21.92 -3.47 -28.95
CA SER A 384 -23.04 -2.51 -29.04
C SER A 384 -22.97 -1.65 -30.30
N LEU A 385 -21.77 -1.23 -30.71
CA LEU A 385 -21.54 -0.49 -31.94
C LEU A 385 -21.78 -1.34 -33.20
N ALA A 386 -21.71 -2.69 -33.11
CA ALA A 386 -22.06 -3.60 -34.20
C ALA A 386 -23.54 -3.46 -34.61
N GLY A 387 -24.42 -3.34 -33.62
CA GLY A 387 -25.87 -3.23 -33.84
C GLY A 387 -26.34 -1.84 -34.32
N TYR A 388 -25.52 -0.79 -34.20
CA TYR A 388 -25.89 0.55 -34.68
C TYR A 388 -25.71 0.75 -36.19
N GLN A 389 -25.17 -0.23 -36.91
CA GLN A 389 -24.81 -0.08 -38.33
C GLN A 389 -25.93 -0.40 -39.33
N THR A 390 -27.20 -0.49 -38.91
CA THR A 390 -28.32 -0.76 -39.83
C THR A 390 -29.22 0.44 -40.15
N ASP A 391 -29.07 1.60 -39.49
CA ASP A 391 -30.05 2.70 -39.62
C ASP A 391 -29.48 4.03 -40.16
N SER A 392 -28.33 4.02 -40.83
CA SER A 392 -27.84 5.23 -41.52
C SER A 392 -27.41 4.97 -42.96
N ILE A 393 -28.41 5.19 -43.83
CA ILE A 393 -28.35 5.62 -45.25
C ILE A 393 -27.93 4.55 -46.26
#